data_AF-A0A151DUP6-F1
#
_entry.id   AF-A0A151DUP6-F1
#
_cell.length_a   1.000
_cell.length_b   1.000
_cell.length_c   1.000
_cell.angle_alpha   90.00
_cell.angle_beta   90.00
_cell.angle_gamma   90.00
#
_symmetry.space_group_name_H-M   'P 1'
#
loop_
_entity.id
_entity.type
_entity.pdbx_description
1 polymer ?
#
loop_
_entity_poly.entity_id
_entity_poly.type
_entity_poly.pdbx_seq_one_letter_code
_entity_poly.pdbx_strand_id
1 'polypeptide(L)' 'MTDKNVNIWIWLQNGRLIKAISCPNDGTIKIYDENDNLILRRTGLNKFQIKQIEITIIKYGAKRLDKHAEPFKFL' A
#
# COMPACT_ATOMS: atom_id res chain seq x y z
N MET A 1 -13.89 10.31 15.19
CA MET A 1 -13.43 9.13 14.42
C MET A 1 -11.92 9.22 14.36
N THR A 2 -11.20 8.30 14.98
CA THR A 2 -9.73 8.29 14.98
C THR A 2 -9.25 8.03 13.56
N ASP A 3 -8.52 8.97 12.96
CA ASP A 3 -7.90 8.80 11.65
C ASP A 3 -7.06 7.52 11.68
N LYS A 4 -7.58 6.46 11.04
CA LYS A 4 -6.79 5.26 10.82
C LYS A 4 -5.68 5.68 9.86
N ASN A 5 -4.46 5.65 10.36
CA ASN A 5 -3.28 5.90 9.55
C ASN A 5 -3.21 4.77 8.52
N VAL A 6 -3.72 5.03 7.32
CA VAL A 6 -3.82 4.08 6.21
C VAL A 6 -2.97 4.64 5.10
N ASN A 7 -1.98 3.86 4.68
CA ASN A 7 -1.16 4.16 3.53
C ASN A 7 -1.62 3.27 2.37
N ILE A 8 -1.86 3.87 1.21
CA ILE A 8 -2.17 3.16 -0.02
C ILE A 8 -0.95 3.28 -0.93
N TRP A 9 -0.52 2.15 -1.48
CA TRP A 9 0.64 2.03 -2.34
C TRP A 9 0.23 1.41 -3.66
N ILE A 10 0.78 1.92 -4.75
CA ILE A 10 0.55 1.38 -6.10
C ILE A 10 1.87 1.20 -6.83
N TRP A 11 2.01 0.11 -7.58
CA TRP A 11 3.14 -0.12 -8.49
C TRP A 11 2.74 -1.02 -9.66
N LEU A 12 3.58 -1.02 -10.70
CA LEU A 12 3.50 -1.99 -11.78
C LEU A 12 4.41 -3.18 -11.46
N GLN A 13 3.89 -4.39 -11.62
CA GLN A 13 4.64 -5.62 -11.49
C GLN A 13 4.29 -6.54 -12.66
N ASN A 14 5.28 -6.87 -13.50
CA ASN A 14 5.10 -7.72 -14.68
C ASN A 14 3.94 -7.26 -15.61
N GLY A 15 3.81 -5.95 -15.81
CA GLY A 15 2.75 -5.36 -16.64
C GLY A 15 1.38 -5.24 -15.98
N ARG A 16 1.24 -5.67 -14.71
CA ARG A 16 -0.01 -5.60 -13.94
C ARG A 16 0.05 -4.53 -12.86
N LEU A 17 -1.08 -3.87 -12.62
CA LEU A 17 -1.19 -2.90 -11.53
C LEU A 17 -1.40 -3.65 -10.20
N ILE A 18 -0.56 -3.35 -9.21
CA ILE A 18 -0.66 -3.90 -7.86
C ILE A 18 -0.96 -2.78 -6.88
N LYS A 19 -1.85 -3.05 -5.94
CA LYS A 19 -2.22 -2.13 -4.86
C LYS A 19 -1.93 -2.77 -3.51
N ALA A 20 -1.25 -2.07 -2.62
CA ALA A 20 -1.15 -2.44 -1.22
C ALA A 20 -1.80 -1.41 -0.31
N ILE A 21 -2.48 -1.88 0.73
CA ILE A 21 -3.06 -1.06 1.78
C ILE A 21 -2.42 -1.50 3.09
N SER A 22 -1.64 -0.62 3.72
CA SER A 22 -1.03 -0.85 5.02
C SER A 22 -1.70 0.04 6.08
N CYS A 23 -1.96 -0.53 7.24
CA CYS A 23 -2.46 0.20 8.40
C CYS A 23 -1.56 -0.08 9.62
N PRO A 24 -0.56 0.78 9.89
CA PRO A 24 0.35 0.64 11.02
C PRO A 24 -0.33 0.51 12.38
N ASN A 25 -1.47 1.19 12.57
CA ASN A 25 -2.20 1.15 13.84
C ASN A 25 -2.97 -0.17 14.03
N ASP A 26 -3.50 -0.74 12.95
CA ASP A 26 -4.25 -2.01 13.00
C ASP A 26 -3.33 -3.23 12.82
N GLY A 27 -2.04 -3.02 12.52
CA GLY A 27 -1.07 -4.11 12.35
C GLY A 27 -1.34 -4.95 11.10
N THR A 28 -1.86 -4.35 10.04
CA THR A 28 -2.29 -5.08 8.83
C THR A 28 -1.67 -4.55 7.54
N ILE A 29 -1.48 -5.46 6.59
CA ILE A 29 -1.15 -5.17 5.19
C ILE A 29 -2.00 -6.09 4.30
N LYS A 30 -2.59 -5.52 3.25
CA LYS A 30 -3.33 -6.24 2.21
C LYS A 30 -2.77 -5.87 0.85
N ILE A 31 -2.64 -6.85 -0.04
CA ILE A 31 -2.18 -6.65 -1.42
C ILE A 31 -3.24 -7.19 -2.37
N TYR A 32 -3.54 -6.41 -3.40
CA TYR A 32 -4.58 -6.65 -4.38
C TYR A 32 -4.00 -6.61 -5.79
N ASP A 33 -4.58 -7.39 -6.70
CA ASP A 33 -4.32 -7.26 -8.14
C ASP A 33 -5.11 -6.10 -8.76
N GLU A 34 -4.99 -5.96 -10.08
CA GLU A 34 -5.65 -4.94 -10.89
C GLU A 34 -7.18 -5.08 -10.96
N ASN A 35 -7.72 -6.24 -10.61
CA ASN A 35 -9.15 -6.54 -10.57
C ASN A 35 -9.70 -6.52 -9.15
N ASP A 36 -8.97 -5.92 -8.20
CA ASP A 36 -9.31 -5.86 -6.77
C ASP A 36 -9.38 -7.22 -6.06
N ASN A 37 -8.80 -8.27 -6.64
CA ASN A 37 -8.68 -9.56 -5.97
C ASN A 37 -7.60 -9.49 -4.89
N LEU A 38 -7.92 -9.96 -3.69
CA LEU A 38 -6.96 -10.03 -2.59
C LEU A 38 -5.94 -11.15 -2.85
N ILE A 39 -4.69 -10.77 -3.14
CA ILE A 39 -3.58 -11.72 -3.33
C ILE A 39 -2.98 -12.12 -1.99
N LEU A 40 -2.81 -11.16 -1.08
CA LEU A 40 -2.13 -11.37 0.19
C LEU A 40 -2.78 -10.55 1.30
N ARG A 41 -2.91 -11.17 2.48
CA ARG A 41 -3.25 -10.47 3.73
C ARG A 41 -2.31 -10.91 4.84
N ARG A 42 -1.74 -9.94 5.55
CA ARG A 42 -0.97 -10.15 6.79
C ARG A 42 -1.57 -9.30 7.90
N THR A 43 -1.60 -9.86 9.10
CA THR A 43 -2.20 -9.29 10.32
C THR A 43 -1.30 -9.57 11.51
N GLY A 44 -1.46 -8.82 12.60
CA GLY A 44 -0.64 -9.01 13.81
C GLY A 44 0.77 -8.44 13.67
N LEU A 45 1.01 -7.57 12.69
CA LEU A 45 2.29 -6.92 12.48
C LEU A 45 2.43 -5.73 13.44
N ASN A 46 3.62 -5.52 13.97
CA ASN A 46 3.92 -4.28 14.68
C ASN A 46 4.25 -3.14 13.69
N LYS A 47 4.25 -1.90 14.19
CA LYS A 47 4.52 -0.70 13.37
C LYS A 47 5.88 -0.75 12.65
N PHE A 48 6.90 -1.32 13.29
CA PHE A 48 8.24 -1.45 12.69
C PHE A 48 8.24 -2.45 11.52
N GLN A 49 7.59 -3.60 11.67
CA GLN A 49 7.44 -4.59 10.62
C GLN A 49 6.68 -4.02 9.42
N ILE A 50 5.62 -3.25 9.66
CA ILE A 50 4.88 -2.59 8.59
C ILE A 50 5.78 -1.63 7.83
N LYS A 51 6.56 -0.79 8.55
CA LYS A 51 7.53 0.11 7.93
C LYS A 51 8.59 -0.62 7.10
N GLN A 52 9.09 -1.78 7.56
CA GLN A 52 10.03 -2.60 6.80
C GLN A 52 9.42 -3.16 5.52
N ILE A 53 8.16 -3.59 5.57
CA ILE A 53 7.43 -4.05 4.38
C ILE A 53 7.19 -2.89 3.43
N GLU A 54 6.82 -1.71 3.93
CA GLU A 54 6.67 -0.48 3.14
C GLU A 54 7.99 -0.10 2.42
N ILE A 55 9.13 -0.16 3.12
CA ILE A 55 10.46 0.05 2.50
C ILE A 55 10.71 -0.98 1.40
N THR A 56 10.29 -2.23 1.61
CA THR A 56 10.47 -3.31 0.63
C THR A 56 9.63 -3.06 -0.62
N ILE A 57 8.35 -2.69 -0.50
CA ILE A 57 7.50 -2.38 -1.67
C ILE A 57 7.99 -1.12 -2.41
N ILE A 58 8.56 -0.13 -1.71
CA ILE A 58 9.18 1.04 -2.35
C ILE A 58 10.35 0.60 -3.26
N LYS A 59 11.15 -0.38 -2.85
CA LYS A 59 12.24 -0.95 -3.69
C LYS A 59 11.71 -1.60 -4.97
N TYR A 60 10.45 -2.05 -4.99
CA TYR A 60 9.76 -2.56 -6.18
C TYR A 60 9.12 -1.45 -7.03
N GLY A 61 9.37 -0.18 -6.73
CA GLY A 61 8.84 0.96 -7.47
C GLY A 61 7.48 1.46 -6.98
N ALA A 62 7.03 1.04 -5.79
CA ALA A 62 5.78 1.52 -5.23
C ALA A 62 5.80 3.00 -4.90
N LYS A 63 4.73 3.68 -5.35
CA LYS A 63 4.43 5.06 -4.99
C LYS A 63 3.27 5.07 -4.02
N ARG A 64 3.39 5.87 -2.97
CA ARG A 64 2.30 6.11 -2.03
C ARG A 64 1.29 7.06 -2.68
N LEU A 65 0.02 6.71 -2.63
CA LEU A 65 -1.05 7.65 -2.93
C LEU A 65 -1.20 8.59 -1.73
N ASP A 66 -0.80 9.84 -1.90
CA ASP A 66 -1.05 10.87 -0.89
C ASP A 66 -2.54 11.26 -0.95
N LYS A 67 -3.20 11.40 0.21
CA LYS A 67 -4.60 11.84 0.29
C LYS A 67 -4.81 13.24 -0.31
N HIS A 68 -3.72 14.01 -0.47
CA HIS A 68 -3.72 15.37 -1.02
C HIS A 68 -2.98 15.50 -2.37
N ALA A 69 -2.51 14.39 -2.97
CA ALA A 69 -1.95 14.47 -4.31
C ALA A 69 -3.08 14.56 -5.34
N GLU A 70 -3.03 15.57 -6.21
CA GLU A 70 -3.91 15.61 -7.38
C GLU A 70 -3.77 14.29 -8.15
N PRO A 71 -4.88 13.58 -8.41
CA PRO A 71 -4.86 12.20 -8.90
C PRO A 71 -4.18 12.08 -10.26
N PHE A 72 -4.14 13.17 -11.03
CA PHE A 72 -3.43 13.24 -12.29
C PHE A 72 -2.86 14.65 -12.50
N LYS A 73 -1.53 14.78 -12.49
CA LYS A 73 -0.89 15.86 -13.27
C LYS A 73 -0.70 15.33 -14.68
N PHE A 74 -1.76 15.35 -15.47
CA PHE A 74 -1.62 15.26 -16.92
C PHE A 74 -1.27 16.65 -17.45
N LEU A 75 -0.01 16.82 -17.86
CA LEU A 75 0.45 17.26 -19.18
C LEU A 75 1.96 17.48 -19.13
#